data_AF-A0A8W8HRA4-F1
#
_entry.id   AF-A0A8W8HRA4-F1
#
_cell.length_a   1.000
_cell.length_b   1.000
_cell.length_c   1.000
_cell.angle_alpha   90.00
_cell.angle_beta   90.00
_cell.angle_gamma   90.00
#
_symmetry.space_group_name_H-M   'P 1'
#
loop_
_entity.id
_entity.type
_entity.pdbx_description
1 polymer ?
#
loop_
_entity_poly.entity_id
_entity_poly.type
_entity_poly.pdbx_seq_one_letter_code
_entity_poly.pdbx_strand_id
1 'polypeptide(L)'
;MADGYLLDAKDEVLQKASIEANESGSILPLLKVEIQCKIKQKLLEKGEDEIKLMMSSPPRKRRTELTPEELEKKKIRQDQNKRAAKKFRLKEKAKKTCLDWEIKEQRERNEKLRSQVQHLELEIANMWKILSNIKNET
;
A
#
# COMPACT_ATOMS: atom_id res chain seq x y z
N MET A 1 42.99 -41.31 2.11
CA MET A 1 44.02 -40.35 2.54
C MET A 1 44.31 -39.44 1.37
N ALA A 2 44.45 -38.14 1.63
CA ALA A 2 44.79 -37.07 0.68
C ALA A 2 43.70 -36.82 -0.40
N ASP A 3 43.33 -35.61 -0.77
CA ASP A 3 43.79 -34.29 -0.39
C ASP A 3 42.67 -33.29 -0.73
N GLY A 4 42.69 -32.13 -0.10
CA GLY A 4 41.67 -31.10 -0.27
C GLY A 4 41.50 -30.62 -1.71
N TYR A 5 40.24 -30.54 -2.14
CA TYR A 5 39.80 -29.55 -3.12
C TYR A 5 38.88 -28.55 -2.42
N LEU A 6 39.45 -27.89 -1.41
CA LEU A 6 38.98 -26.58 -0.97
C LEU A 6 39.73 -25.55 -1.82
N LEU A 7 38.99 -24.67 -2.48
CA LEU A 7 39.42 -23.51 -3.29
C LEU A 7 39.99 -23.81 -4.69
N ASP A 8 39.22 -23.48 -5.72
CA ASP A 8 39.38 -22.19 -6.43
C ASP A 8 38.71 -22.27 -7.81
N ALA A 9 37.45 -21.85 -7.86
CA ALA A 9 36.89 -21.29 -9.09
C ALA A 9 35.97 -20.17 -8.63
N LYS A 10 36.23 -18.96 -9.13
CA LYS A 10 35.28 -17.86 -9.09
C LYS A 10 33.96 -18.39 -9.63
N ASP A 11 33.03 -18.75 -8.76
CA ASP A 11 31.72 -19.19 -9.18
C ASP A 11 31.00 -17.93 -9.68
N GLU A 12 31.18 -17.63 -10.97
CA GLU A 12 30.65 -16.45 -11.63
C GLU A 12 29.15 -16.32 -11.40
N VAL A 13 28.46 -17.45 -11.22
CA VAL A 13 27.03 -17.50 -10.93
C VAL A 13 26.75 -16.97 -9.52
N LEU A 14 27.52 -17.39 -8.52
CA LEU A 14 27.39 -16.91 -7.15
C LEU A 14 27.79 -15.43 -7.03
N GLN A 15 28.83 -15.00 -7.76
CA GLN A 15 29.24 -13.60 -7.83
C GLN A 15 28.16 -12.72 -8.45
N LYS A 16 27.58 -13.15 -9.58
CA LYS A 16 26.45 -12.44 -10.23
C LYS A 16 25.24 -12.37 -9.31
N ALA A 17 24.88 -13.47 -8.64
CA ALA A 17 23.77 -13.49 -7.70
C ALA A 17 24.01 -12.57 -6.49
N SER A 18 25.24 -12.47 -6.00
CA SER A 18 25.62 -11.55 -4.91
C SER A 18 25.46 -10.08 -5.34
N ILE A 19 25.93 -9.73 -6.54
CA ILE A 19 25.75 -8.39 -7.11
C ILE A 19 24.25 -8.07 -7.27
N GLU A 20 23.47 -8.97 -7.87
CA GLU A 20 22.03 -8.79 -8.08
C GLU A 20 21.26 -8.67 -6.75
N ALA A 21 21.64 -9.43 -5.73
CA ALA A 21 21.03 -9.34 -4.41
C ALA A 21 21.30 -7.98 -3.75
N ASN A 22 22.52 -7.45 -3.91
CA ASN A 22 22.90 -6.15 -3.39
C ASN A 22 22.20 -5.01 -4.14
N GLU A 23 22.09 -5.11 -5.47
CA GLU A 23 21.39 -4.12 -6.31
C GLU A 23 19.87 -4.10 -6.08
N SER A 24 19.26 -5.28 -5.92
CA SER A 24 17.81 -5.42 -5.73
C SER A 24 17.35 -5.27 -4.28
N GLY A 25 18.27 -5.26 -3.31
CA GLY A 25 17.96 -5.28 -1.88
C GLY A 25 17.23 -6.54 -1.42
N SER A 26 17.36 -7.65 -2.16
CA SER A 26 16.58 -8.87 -1.97
C SER A 26 17.50 -10.09 -1.94
N ILE A 27 17.26 -11.01 -1.00
CA ILE A 27 18.05 -12.24 -0.86
C ILE A 27 17.71 -13.32 -1.92
N LEU A 28 16.64 -13.09 -2.69
CA LEU A 28 16.13 -14.08 -3.64
C LEU A 28 17.17 -14.58 -4.67
N PRO A 29 18.05 -13.74 -5.26
CA PRO A 29 19.05 -14.21 -6.21
C PRO A 29 19.99 -15.28 -5.61
N LEU A 30 20.40 -15.12 -4.36
CA LEU A 30 21.25 -16.10 -3.66
C LEU A 30 20.49 -17.40 -3.36
N LEU A 31 19.24 -17.30 -2.89
CA LEU A 31 18.41 -18.48 -2.63
C LEU A 31 18.14 -19.29 -3.90
N LYS A 32 17.98 -18.63 -5.06
CA LYS A 32 17.81 -19.33 -6.34
C LYS A 32 19.04 -20.19 -6.66
N VAL A 33 20.24 -19.67 -6.44
CA VAL A 33 21.49 -20.42 -6.65
C VAL A 33 21.57 -21.63 -5.70
N GLU A 34 21.27 -21.43 -4.42
CA GLU A 34 21.27 -22.53 -3.44
C GLU A 34 20.28 -23.65 -3.82
N ILE A 35 19.06 -23.28 -4.22
CA ILE A 35 18.04 -24.25 -4.65
C ILE A 35 18.51 -24.99 -5.91
N GLN A 36 19.10 -24.30 -6.87
CA GLN A 36 19.65 -24.93 -8.08
C GLN A 36 20.72 -25.96 -7.73
N CYS A 37 21.68 -25.62 -6.85
CA CYS A 37 22.71 -26.54 -6.41
C CYS A 37 22.12 -27.78 -5.73
N LYS A 38 21.13 -27.61 -4.84
CA LYS A 38 20.44 -28.73 -4.18
C LYS A 38 19.72 -29.64 -5.17
N ILE A 39 19.10 -29.06 -6.21
CA ILE A 39 18.44 -29.85 -7.27
C ILE A 39 19.48 -30.63 -8.07
N LYS A 40 20.57 -29.99 -8.51
CA LYS A 40 21.64 -30.65 -9.26
C LYS A 40 22.27 -31.79 -8.46
N GLN A 41 22.52 -31.56 -7.17
CA GLN A 41 23.04 -32.60 -6.28
C GLN A 41 22.09 -33.81 -6.19
N LYS A 42 20.79 -33.58 -5.99
CA LYS A 42 19.81 -34.67 -5.94
C LYS A 42 19.67 -35.44 -7.26
N LEU A 43 19.82 -34.78 -8.40
CA LEU A 43 19.79 -35.44 -9.71
C LEU A 43 21.04 -36.30 -9.91
N LEU A 44 22.21 -35.76 -9.54
CA LEU A 44 23.48 -36.49 -9.59
C LEU A 44 23.44 -37.74 -8.70
N GLU A 45 22.92 -37.62 -7.47
CA GLU A 45 22.72 -38.75 -6.54
C GLU A 45 21.80 -39.84 -7.12
N LYS A 46 20.89 -39.47 -8.01
CA LYS A 46 19.98 -40.41 -8.70
C LYS A 46 20.52 -40.91 -10.04
N GLY A 47 21.66 -40.39 -10.51
CA GLY A 47 22.21 -40.67 -11.83
C GLY A 47 21.41 -40.05 -12.98
N GLU A 48 20.59 -39.04 -12.70
CA GLU A 48 19.83 -38.29 -13.71
C GLU A 48 20.66 -37.12 -14.26
N ASP A 49 20.53 -36.85 -15.56
CA ASP A 49 21.24 -35.74 -16.23
C ASP A 49 20.76 -34.36 -15.75
N GLU A 50 21.61 -33.35 -15.95
CA GLU A 50 21.27 -31.95 -15.64
C GLU A 50 20.07 -31.46 -16.46
N ILE A 51 19.09 -30.84 -15.80
CA ILE A 51 17.90 -30.26 -16.44
C ILE A 51 18.34 -29.10 -17.34
N LYS A 52 18.52 -29.36 -18.63
CA LYS A 52 18.70 -28.33 -19.65
C LYS A 52 17.37 -27.62 -19.86
N LEU A 53 17.20 -26.47 -19.20
CA LEU A 53 16.03 -25.64 -19.42
C LEU A 53 16.11 -25.05 -20.82
N MET A 54 15.45 -25.72 -21.76
CA MET A 54 14.89 -25.19 -22.98
C MET A 54 14.29 -23.80 -22.78
N MET A 55 15.07 -22.72 -22.81
CA MET A 55 14.58 -21.33 -22.89
C MET A 55 13.93 -21.07 -24.27
N SER A 56 13.02 -21.95 -24.66
CA SER A 56 12.05 -21.69 -25.71
C SER A 56 11.15 -20.56 -25.24
N SER A 57 10.87 -19.61 -26.13
CA SER A 57 9.97 -18.49 -25.86
C SER A 57 8.72 -18.95 -25.11
N PRO A 58 8.23 -18.22 -24.10
CA PRO A 58 7.03 -18.62 -23.37
C PRO A 58 5.93 -18.94 -24.39
N PRO A 59 5.30 -20.13 -24.33
CA PRO A 59 4.29 -20.50 -25.31
C PRO A 59 3.27 -19.37 -25.35
N ARG A 60 3.05 -18.79 -26.54
CA ARG A 60 2.03 -17.74 -26.73
C ARG A 60 0.78 -18.24 -26.03
N LYS A 61 0.35 -17.52 -24.98
CA LYS A 61 -0.84 -17.88 -24.19
C LYS A 61 -1.94 -18.24 -25.17
N ARG A 62 -2.29 -19.52 -25.28
CA ARG A 62 -3.43 -19.94 -26.07
C ARG A 62 -4.61 -19.22 -25.45
N ARG A 63 -5.21 -18.29 -26.19
CA ARG A 63 -6.44 -17.64 -25.75
C ARG A 63 -7.51 -18.71 -25.81
N THR A 64 -7.65 -19.48 -24.75
CA THR A 64 -8.74 -20.44 -24.61
C THR A 64 -10.02 -19.61 -24.60
N GLU A 65 -10.91 -19.87 -25.55
CA GLU A 65 -12.22 -19.23 -25.56
C GLU A 65 -12.97 -19.62 -24.30
N LEU A 66 -13.62 -18.65 -23.66
CA LEU A 66 -14.39 -18.90 -22.45
C LEU A 66 -15.57 -19.79 -22.79
N THR A 67 -15.81 -20.79 -21.95
CA THR A 67 -17.02 -21.60 -22.04
C THR A 67 -18.26 -20.70 -21.81
N PRO A 68 -19.43 -21.09 -22.34
CA PRO A 68 -20.66 -20.31 -22.16
C PRO A 68 -20.99 -20.09 -20.67
N GLU A 69 -20.70 -21.06 -19.79
CA GLU A 69 -20.90 -20.93 -18.34
C GLU A 69 -19.96 -19.87 -17.73
N GLU A 70 -18.70 -19.81 -18.15
CA GLU A 70 -17.74 -18.79 -17.69
C GLU A 70 -18.13 -17.40 -18.20
N LEU A 71 -18.68 -17.31 -19.41
CA LEU A 71 -19.17 -16.05 -19.98
C LEU A 71 -20.34 -15.49 -19.16
N GLU A 72 -21.25 -16.34 -18.73
CA GLU A 72 -22.39 -15.95 -17.90
C GLU A 72 -21.96 -15.53 -16.50
N LYS A 73 -21.07 -16.30 -15.85
CA LYS A 73 -20.48 -15.92 -14.55
C LYS A 73 -19.75 -14.57 -14.65
N LYS A 74 -19.08 -14.30 -15.77
CA LYS A 74 -18.43 -13.01 -16.02
C LYS A 74 -19.43 -11.86 -16.12
N LYS A 75 -20.54 -12.03 -16.85
CA LYS A 75 -21.62 -11.02 -16.92
C LYS A 75 -22.20 -10.72 -15.53
N ILE A 76 -22.55 -11.76 -14.77
CA ILE A 76 -23.08 -11.61 -13.41
C ILE A 76 -22.12 -10.81 -12.52
N ARG A 77 -20.82 -11.14 -12.55
CA ARG A 77 -19.79 -10.41 -11.79
C ARG A 77 -19.66 -8.97 -12.24
N GLN A 78 -19.72 -8.69 -13.54
CA GLN A 78 -19.67 -7.32 -14.07
C GLN A 78 -20.85 -6.49 -13.56
N ASP A 79 -22.07 -7.04 -13.58
CA ASP A 79 -23.27 -6.36 -13.11
C ASP A 79 -23.27 -6.15 -11.60
N GLN A 80 -22.78 -7.12 -10.84
CA GLN A 80 -22.59 -6.97 -9.39
C GLN A 80 -21.56 -5.87 -9.08
N ASN A 81 -20.42 -5.87 -9.78
CA ASN A 81 -19.40 -4.84 -9.60
C ASN A 81 -19.92 -3.46 -9.98
N LYS A 82 -20.65 -3.34 -11.10
CA LYS A 82 -21.30 -2.09 -11.51
C LYS A 82 -22.26 -1.56 -10.44
N ARG A 83 -23.09 -2.43 -9.85
CA ARG A 83 -23.98 -2.07 -8.73
C ARG A 83 -23.19 -1.67 -7.48
N ALA A 84 -22.16 -2.41 -7.11
CA ALA A 84 -21.31 -2.12 -5.96
C ALA A 84 -20.58 -0.78 -6.12
N ALA A 85 -20.01 -0.51 -7.29
CA ALA A 85 -19.34 0.75 -7.60
C ALA A 85 -20.30 1.95 -7.55
N LYS A 86 -21.54 1.81 -8.07
CA LYS A 86 -22.56 2.84 -7.94
C LYS A 86 -22.89 3.11 -6.47
N LYS A 87 -23.10 2.05 -5.67
CA LYS A 87 -23.38 2.17 -4.23
C LYS A 87 -22.23 2.83 -3.47
N PHE A 88 -20.99 2.46 -3.78
CA PHE A 88 -19.80 3.05 -3.19
C PHE A 88 -19.73 4.56 -3.46
N ARG A 89 -19.85 4.97 -4.73
CA ARG A 89 -19.83 6.39 -5.12
C ARG A 89 -20.94 7.20 -4.44
N LEU A 90 -22.14 6.64 -4.34
CA LEU A 90 -23.25 7.29 -3.63
C LEU A 90 -22.96 7.44 -2.13
N LYS A 91 -22.42 6.41 -1.48
CA LYS A 91 -22.06 6.46 -0.06
C LYS A 91 -20.95 7.49 0.20
N GLU A 92 -19.96 7.55 -0.68
CA GLU A 92 -18.87 8.52 -0.59
C GLU A 92 -19.38 9.96 -0.77
N LYS A 93 -20.25 10.19 -1.76
CA LYS A 93 -20.90 11.49 -1.96
C LYS A 93 -21.73 11.89 -0.73
N ALA A 94 -22.54 10.98 -0.19
CA ALA A 94 -23.36 11.23 0.99
C ALA A 94 -22.50 11.55 2.24
N LYS A 95 -21.39 10.83 2.42
CA LYS A 95 -20.43 11.11 3.50
C LYS A 95 -19.83 12.51 3.35
N LYS A 96 -19.42 12.89 2.13
CA LYS A 96 -18.89 14.22 1.85
C LYS A 96 -19.92 15.31 2.16
N THR A 97 -21.16 15.16 1.68
CA THR A 97 -22.22 16.14 1.96
C THR A 97 -22.55 16.27 3.45
N CYS A 98 -22.50 15.16 4.20
CA CYS A 98 -22.70 15.18 5.65
C CYS A 98 -21.59 15.96 6.36
N LEU A 99 -20.32 15.71 5.99
CA LEU A 99 -19.18 16.42 6.53
C LEU A 99 -19.21 17.92 6.16
N ASP A 100 -19.57 18.25 4.92
CA ASP A 100 -19.69 19.65 4.49
C ASP A 100 -20.77 20.40 5.30
N TRP A 101 -21.90 19.73 5.58
CA TRP A 101 -22.95 20.28 6.44
C TRP A 101 -22.47 20.49 7.89
N GLU A 102 -21.78 19.50 8.46
CA GLU A 102 -21.24 19.59 9.82
C GLU A 102 -20.17 20.68 9.94
N ILE A 103 -19.28 20.82 8.95
CA ILE A 103 -18.31 21.92 8.89
C ILE A 103 -19.03 23.27 8.88
N LYS A 104 -20.08 23.42 8.09
CA LYS A 104 -20.86 24.66 8.03
C LYS A 104 -21.49 24.96 9.39
N GLU A 105 -22.15 23.99 10.00
CA GLU A 105 -22.78 24.15 11.31
C GLU A 105 -21.77 24.54 12.40
N GLN A 106 -20.60 23.88 12.43
CA GLN A 106 -19.56 24.21 13.40
C GLN A 106 -18.96 25.59 13.17
N ARG A 107 -18.84 26.06 11.91
CA ARG A 107 -18.39 27.42 11.61
C ARG A 107 -19.37 28.46 12.14
N GLU A 108 -20.67 28.28 11.89
CA GLU A 108 -21.72 29.18 12.38
C GLU A 108 -21.73 29.23 13.92
N ARG A 109 -21.61 28.08 14.60
CA ARG A 109 -21.49 28.04 16.06
C ARG A 109 -20.23 28.75 16.55
N ASN A 110 -19.09 28.53 15.89
CA ASN A 110 -17.83 29.16 16.29
C ASN A 110 -17.90 30.69 16.14
N GLU A 111 -18.48 31.18 15.05
CA GLU A 111 -18.70 32.61 14.83
C GLU A 111 -19.59 33.21 15.92
N LYS A 112 -20.72 32.56 16.24
CA LYS A 112 -21.61 33.00 17.32
C LYS A 112 -20.89 33.07 18.68
N LEU A 113 -20.12 32.03 19.01
CA LEU A 113 -19.35 31.99 20.26
C LEU A 113 -18.27 33.07 20.28
N ARG A 114 -17.58 33.34 19.17
CA ARG A 114 -16.62 34.44 19.08
C ARG A 114 -17.26 35.80 19.32
N SER A 115 -18.44 36.06 18.72
CA SER A 115 -19.18 37.29 18.97
C SER A 115 -19.58 37.44 20.44
N GLN A 116 -19.99 36.35 21.09
CA GLN A 116 -20.30 36.35 22.53
C GLN A 116 -19.07 36.65 23.38
N VAL A 117 -17.92 36.05 23.08
CA VAL A 117 -16.66 36.33 23.78
C VAL A 117 -16.28 37.81 23.63
N GLN A 118 -16.32 38.35 22.41
CA GLN A 118 -16.02 39.77 22.17
C GLN A 118 -16.95 40.70 22.95
N HIS A 119 -18.25 40.37 23.02
CA HIS A 119 -19.22 41.13 23.80
C HIS A 119 -18.88 41.12 25.29
N LEU A 120 -18.58 39.94 25.85
CA LEU A 120 -18.23 39.80 27.26
C LEU A 120 -16.90 40.50 27.59
N GLU A 121 -15.92 40.45 26.70
CA GLU A 121 -14.65 41.18 26.85
C GLU A 121 -14.87 42.70 26.90
N LEU A 122 -15.77 43.22 26.05
CA LEU A 122 -16.17 44.64 26.07
C LEU A 122 -16.87 45.02 27.39
N GLU A 123 -17.79 44.19 27.88
CA GLU A 123 -18.46 44.41 29.17
C GLU A 123 -17.45 44.44 30.31
N ILE A 124 -16.52 43.47 30.34
CA ILE A 124 -15.45 43.40 31.32
C ILE A 124 -14.61 44.69 31.25
N ALA A 125 -14.16 45.12 30.07
CA ALA A 125 -13.38 46.33 29.91
C ALA A 125 -14.12 47.59 30.38
N ASN A 126 -15.42 47.70 30.09
CA ASN A 126 -16.26 48.80 30.57
C ASN A 126 -16.37 48.79 32.09
N MET A 127 -16.59 47.62 32.70
CA MET A 127 -16.65 47.48 34.17
C MET A 127 -15.32 47.88 34.82
N TRP A 128 -14.18 47.45 34.28
CA TRP A 128 -12.86 47.86 34.76
C TRP A 128 -12.65 49.37 34.67
N LYS A 129 -13.11 50.01 33.58
CA LYS A 129 -13.04 51.46 33.42
C LYS A 129 -13.87 52.20 34.47
N ILE A 130 -15.08 51.73 34.75
CA ILE A 130 -15.94 52.30 35.80
C ILE A 130 -15.28 52.17 37.17
N LEU A 131 -14.77 50.98 37.50
CA LEU A 131 -14.07 50.73 38.77
C LEU A 131 -12.82 51.60 38.92
N SER A 132 -12.05 51.78 37.85
CA SER A 132 -10.87 52.66 37.86
C SER A 132 -11.25 54.12 38.08
N ASN A 133 -12.35 54.60 37.50
CA ASN A 133 -12.82 55.97 37.69
C ASN A 133 -13.26 56.20 39.15
N ILE A 134 -14.03 55.27 39.73
CA ILE A 134 -14.46 55.34 41.13
C ILE A 134 -13.25 55.40 42.07
N LYS A 135 -12.23 54.57 41.83
CA LYS A 135 -11.00 54.56 42.64
C LYS A 135 -10.22 55.88 42.57
N ASN A 136 -10.31 56.61 41.46
CA ASN A 136 -9.61 57.88 41.28
C ASN A 136 -10.39 59.07 41.86
N GLU A 137 -11.68 58.91 42.18
CA GLU A 137 -12.56 59.94 42.75
C GLU A 137 -12.65 59.90 44.29
N THR A 138 -12.21 58.81 44.92
CA THR A 138 -12.02 58.65 46.38
C THR A 138 -10.58 58.82 46.80
#